data_AF-A0AAW4P7T7-F1
#
_entry.id   AF-A0AAW4P7T7-F1
#
_cell.length_a   1.000
_cell.length_b   1.000
_cell.length_c   1.000
_cell.angle_alpha   90.00
_cell.angle_beta   90.00
_cell.angle_gamma   90.00
#
_symmetry.space_group_name_H-M   'P 1'
#
loop_
_entity.id
_entity.type
_entity.pdbx_description
1 polymer ?
#
loop_
_entity_poly.entity_id
_entity_poly.type
_entity_poly.pdbx_seq_one_letter_code
_entity_poly.pdbx_strand_id
1 'polypeptide(L)'
;MSVSTAGWQRIEPSSRTAVLAAGDLAAILLFVAAGEYQHGYNPLVDVGRVAGTFAPFLVGWALMAGAAGLYATDATAKLGRTLGVTAVSWILAVVVAMGLRATAVFHGGAALTFAVVSVLIGGTLLCLWRAIATLVLS
;
A
#
# COMPACT_ATOMS: atom_id res chain seq x y z
N MET A 1 9.77 3.85 40.01
CA MET A 1 9.47 2.77 39.05
C MET A 1 8.81 3.41 37.84
N SER A 2 9.55 3.57 36.74
CA SER A 2 9.00 4.12 35.50
C SER A 2 8.28 2.99 34.80
N VAL A 3 6.96 3.09 34.70
CA VAL A 3 6.18 2.15 33.89
C VAL A 3 6.52 2.50 32.45
N SER A 4 7.45 1.77 31.84
CA SER A 4 7.61 1.77 30.39
C SER A 4 6.30 1.24 29.83
N THR A 5 5.40 2.14 29.44
CA THR A 5 4.37 1.79 28.47
C THR A 5 5.14 1.43 27.21
N ALA A 6 5.45 0.14 27.04
CA ALA A 6 5.81 -0.41 25.75
C ALA A 6 4.65 -0.02 24.82
N GLY A 7 4.88 1.06 24.08
CA GLY A 7 3.81 1.76 23.40
C GLY A 7 3.21 0.82 22.38
N TRP A 8 1.92 0.52 22.54
CA TRP A 8 1.09 -0.09 21.51
C TRP A 8 0.84 0.91 20.36
N GLN A 9 1.82 1.75 20.03
CA GLN A 9 1.73 2.73 18.97
C GLN A 9 1.82 1.97 17.64
N ARG A 10 0.70 1.94 16.92
CA ARG A 10 0.59 1.29 15.61
C ARG A 10 1.41 1.99 14.53
N ILE A 11 1.83 3.24 14.78
CA ILE A 11 2.69 4.05 13.92
C ILE A 11 3.72 4.71 14.82
N GLU A 12 4.99 4.48 14.53
CA GLU A 12 6.13 5.11 15.20
C GLU A 12 6.83 6.07 14.22
N PRO A 13 6.63 7.39 14.32
CA PRO A 13 7.26 8.34 13.40
C PRO A 13 8.79 8.29 13.50
N SER A 14 9.45 7.89 12.41
CA SER A 14 10.91 7.75 12.33
C SER A 14 11.38 7.78 10.88
N SER A 15 12.69 7.93 10.66
CA SER A 15 13.28 7.79 9.31
C SER A 15 12.98 6.42 8.69
N ARG A 16 12.95 5.36 9.52
CA ARG A 16 12.57 4.01 9.07
C ARG A 16 11.14 3.97 8.57
N THR A 17 10.21 4.55 9.33
CA THR A 17 8.80 4.66 8.93
C THR A 17 8.63 5.47 7.66
N ALA A 18 9.37 6.57 7.49
CA ALA A 18 9.36 7.37 6.27
C ALA A 18 9.84 6.57 5.06
N VAL A 19 10.93 5.80 5.18
CA VAL A 19 11.43 4.93 4.11
C VAL A 19 10.40 3.87 3.75
N LEU A 20 9.84 3.18 4.75
CA LEU A 20 8.81 2.15 4.54
C LEU A 20 7.60 2.70 3.78
N ALA A 21 7.06 3.83 4.26
CA ALA A 21 5.93 4.48 3.63
C ALA A 21 6.27 4.95 2.20
N ALA A 22 7.43 5.58 1.98
CA ALA A 22 7.83 6.05 0.66
C ALA A 22 7.92 4.90 -0.36
N GLY A 23 8.51 3.76 0.03
CA GLY A 23 8.59 2.61 -0.86
C GLY A 23 7.24 1.93 -1.11
N ASP A 24 6.32 1.92 -0.12
CA ASP A 24 4.95 1.44 -0.36
C ASP A 24 4.23 2.33 -1.37
N LEU A 25 4.33 3.66 -1.20
CA LEU A 25 3.74 4.63 -2.11
C LEU A 25 4.31 4.48 -3.51
N ALA A 26 5.63 4.26 -3.62
CA ALA A 26 6.29 4.03 -4.90
C ALA A 26 5.81 2.71 -5.56
N ALA A 27 5.65 1.63 -4.80
CA ALA A 27 5.16 0.35 -5.31
C ALA A 27 3.71 0.46 -5.84
N ILE A 28 2.84 1.12 -5.08
CA ILE A 28 1.44 1.34 -5.49
C ILE A 28 1.37 2.28 -6.70
N LEU A 29 2.17 3.36 -6.71
CA LEU A 29 2.22 4.29 -7.84
C LEU A 29 2.74 3.60 -9.10
N LEU A 30 3.78 2.76 -8.98
CA LEU A 30 4.32 1.97 -10.08
C LEU A 30 3.26 1.02 -10.65
N PHE A 31 2.53 0.30 -9.80
CA PHE A 31 1.41 -0.54 -10.22
C PHE A 31 0.38 0.26 -11.04
N VAL A 32 -0.06 1.40 -10.52
CA VAL A 32 -1.07 2.23 -11.18
C VAL A 32 -0.55 2.82 -12.49
N ALA A 33 0.63 3.43 -12.49
CA ALA A 33 1.21 4.04 -13.68
C ALA A 33 1.45 3.01 -14.79
N ALA A 34 1.96 1.82 -14.45
CA ALA A 34 2.14 0.74 -15.41
C ALA A 34 0.79 0.24 -15.97
N GLY A 35 -0.24 0.13 -15.13
CA GLY A 35 -1.58 -0.25 -15.57
C GLY A 35 -2.20 0.78 -16.52
N GLU A 36 -2.12 2.06 -16.19
CA GLU A 36 -2.60 3.15 -17.05
C GLU A 36 -1.88 3.16 -18.40
N TYR A 37 -0.56 2.94 -18.40
CA TYR A 37 0.24 2.79 -19.61
C TYR A 37 -0.21 1.60 -20.48
N GLN A 38 -0.45 0.44 -19.86
CA GLN A 38 -0.98 -0.75 -20.54
C GLN A 38 -2.36 -0.48 -21.19
N HIS A 39 -3.13 0.46 -20.64
CA HIS A 39 -4.44 0.87 -21.15
C HIS A 39 -4.39 2.05 -22.13
N GLY A 40 -3.19 2.45 -22.58
CA GLY A 40 -3.00 3.45 -23.63
C GLY A 40 -2.90 4.90 -23.16
N TYR A 41 -2.78 5.14 -21.86
CA TYR A 41 -2.56 6.48 -21.29
C TYR A 41 -1.07 6.72 -21.08
N ASN A 42 -0.60 7.96 -21.19
CA ASN A 42 0.78 8.30 -20.88
C ASN A 42 0.87 8.81 -19.43
N PRO A 43 1.50 8.09 -18.48
CA PRO A 43 1.50 8.48 -17.07
C PRO A 43 2.17 9.83 -16.78
N LEU A 44 3.04 10.31 -17.68
CA LEU A 44 3.73 11.59 -17.55
C LEU A 44 2.90 12.78 -18.08
N VAL A 45 1.87 12.49 -18.90
CA VAL A 45 0.98 13.49 -19.49
C VAL A 45 -0.38 13.45 -18.80
N ASP A 46 -0.95 12.26 -18.65
CA ASP A 46 -2.26 11.98 -18.03
C ASP A 46 -2.17 11.88 -16.50
N VAL A 47 -1.39 12.78 -15.87
CA VAL A 47 -1.09 12.73 -14.43
C VAL A 47 -2.34 12.77 -13.55
N GLY A 48 -3.39 13.48 -13.98
CA GLY A 48 -4.68 13.53 -13.28
C GLY A 48 -5.40 12.19 -13.29
N ARG A 49 -5.28 11.42 -14.37
CA ARG A 49 -5.84 10.07 -14.47
C ARG A 49 -5.13 9.12 -13.52
N VAL A 50 -3.79 9.12 -13.54
CA VAL A 50 -2.94 8.34 -12.64
C VAL A 50 -3.25 8.68 -11.19
N ALA A 51 -3.32 9.96 -10.83
CA ALA A 51 -3.66 10.40 -9.47
C ALA A 51 -5.06 9.93 -9.06
N GLY A 52 -6.05 10.02 -9.96
CA GLY A 52 -7.42 9.55 -9.72
C GLY A 52 -7.52 8.03 -9.52
N THR A 53 -6.69 7.24 -10.20
CA THR A 53 -6.62 5.79 -9.96
C THR A 53 -5.84 5.46 -8.69
N PHE A 54 -4.77 6.20 -8.40
CA PHE A 54 -3.90 6.00 -7.24
C PHE A 54 -4.58 6.33 -5.91
N ALA A 55 -5.35 7.42 -5.85
CA ALA A 55 -5.93 7.93 -4.60
C ALA A 55 -6.80 6.91 -3.83
N PRO A 56 -7.69 6.12 -4.46
CA PRO A 56 -8.42 5.05 -3.78
C PRO A 56 -7.52 4.02 -3.10
N PHE A 57 -6.44 3.60 -3.77
CA PHE A 57 -5.49 2.64 -3.19
C PHE A 57 -4.66 3.26 -2.08
N LEU A 58 -4.28 4.54 -2.22
CA LEU A 58 -3.60 5.29 -1.17
C LEU A 58 -4.44 5.33 0.11
N VAL A 59 -5.73 5.67 -0.01
CA VAL A 59 -6.66 5.70 1.13
C VAL A 59 -6.79 4.31 1.75
N GLY A 60 -7.04 3.28 0.93
CA GLY A 60 -7.14 1.90 1.41
C GLY A 60 -5.86 1.43 2.12
N TRP A 61 -4.70 1.71 1.55
CA TRP A 61 -3.42 1.31 2.11
C TRP A 61 -3.12 2.04 3.41
N ALA A 62 -3.28 3.37 3.46
CA ALA A 62 -3.03 4.15 4.67
C ALA A 62 -3.87 3.65 5.85
N LEU A 63 -5.16 3.36 5.60
CA LEU A 63 -6.07 2.82 6.61
C LEU A 63 -5.64 1.40 7.06
N MET A 64 -5.46 0.48 6.12
CA MET A 64 -5.26 -0.94 6.45
C MET A 64 -3.84 -1.23 6.94
N ALA A 65 -2.82 -0.55 6.41
CA ALA A 65 -1.44 -0.70 6.88
C ALA A 65 -1.24 -0.03 8.24
N GLY A 66 -1.82 1.15 8.45
CA GLY A 66 -1.82 1.82 9.76
C GLY A 66 -2.54 1.01 10.83
N ALA A 67 -3.74 0.50 10.53
CA ALA A 67 -4.47 -0.37 11.44
C ALA A 67 -3.72 -1.66 11.76
N ALA A 68 -3.04 -2.26 10.77
CA ALA A 68 -2.27 -3.49 10.95
C ALA A 68 -0.92 -3.31 11.66
N GLY A 69 -0.49 -2.07 11.92
CA GLY A 69 0.78 -1.80 12.59
C GLY A 69 2.01 -1.98 11.71
N LEU A 70 1.87 -1.84 10.38
CA LEU A 70 3.00 -1.96 9.43
C LEU A 70 4.02 -0.80 9.50
N TYR A 71 3.80 0.13 10.43
CA TYR A 71 4.68 1.26 10.73
C TYR A 71 5.06 1.32 12.22
N ALA A 72 4.81 0.24 12.99
CA ALA A 72 5.29 0.10 14.35
C ALA A 72 6.77 -0.30 14.39
N THR A 73 7.41 -0.16 15.55
CA THR A 73 8.85 -0.44 15.74
C THR A 73 9.25 -1.88 15.38
N ASP A 74 8.35 -2.84 15.59
CA ASP A 74 8.53 -4.26 15.32
C ASP A 74 8.00 -4.70 13.94
N ALA A 75 7.53 -3.76 13.10
CA ALA A 75 6.88 -4.04 11.81
C ALA A 75 7.79 -4.80 10.82
N THR A 76 9.09 -4.77 11.05
CA THR A 76 10.14 -5.35 10.21
C THR A 76 10.92 -6.44 10.97
N ALA A 77 10.46 -6.89 12.14
CA ALA A 77 11.23 -7.80 12.98
C ALA A 77 11.30 -9.24 12.44
N LYS A 78 10.32 -9.67 11.65
CA LYS A 78 10.24 -11.03 11.09
C LYS A 78 9.67 -10.99 9.67
N LEU A 79 10.43 -11.51 8.69
CA LEU A 79 10.06 -11.49 7.28
C LEU A 79 8.69 -12.13 7.01
N GLY A 80 8.47 -13.36 7.47
CA GLY A 80 7.20 -14.07 7.23
C GLY A 80 5.97 -13.35 7.79
N ARG A 81 6.07 -12.77 9.00
CA ARG A 81 5.00 -11.95 9.58
C ARG A 81 4.78 -10.69 8.76
N THR A 82 5.86 -9.99 8.39
CA THR A 82 5.78 -8.75 7.62
C THR A 82 5.06 -8.98 6.28
N LEU A 83 5.43 -10.02 5.55
CA LEU A 83 4.82 -10.37 4.27
C LEU A 83 3.36 -10.80 4.43
N GLY A 84 3.05 -11.64 5.42
CA GLY A 84 1.68 -12.07 5.68
C GLY A 84 0.74 -10.90 6.03
N VAL A 85 1.18 -10.01 6.91
CA VAL A 85 0.41 -8.81 7.28
C VAL A 85 0.28 -7.85 6.10
N THR A 86 1.36 -7.63 5.35
CA THR A 86 1.35 -6.80 4.12
C THR A 86 0.33 -7.31 3.12
N ALA A 87 0.32 -8.62 2.83
CA ALA A 87 -0.60 -9.22 1.87
C ALA A 87 -2.07 -9.07 2.30
N VAL A 88 -2.39 -9.35 3.57
CA VAL A 88 -3.76 -9.21 4.10
C VAL A 88 -4.20 -7.75 4.09
N SER A 89 -3.34 -6.83 4.56
CA SER A 89 -3.62 -5.39 4.54
C SER A 89 -3.83 -4.88 3.11
N TRP A 90 -3.07 -5.39 2.13
CA TRP A 90 -3.23 -5.01 0.73
C TRP A 90 -4.56 -5.51 0.16
N ILE A 91 -4.93 -6.77 0.41
CA ILE A 91 -6.23 -7.30 -0.04
C ILE A 91 -7.38 -6.43 0.51
N LEU A 92 -7.34 -6.09 1.79
CA LEU A 92 -8.34 -5.20 2.39
C LEU A 92 -8.30 -3.79 1.80
N ALA A 93 -7.10 -3.26 1.51
CA ALA A 93 -6.93 -1.97 0.84
C ALA A 93 -7.53 -1.97 -0.58
N VAL A 94 -7.39 -3.07 -1.33
CA VAL A 94 -8.04 -3.23 -2.64
C VAL A 94 -9.56 -3.23 -2.50
N VAL A 95 -10.12 -3.88 -1.48
CA VAL A 95 -11.57 -3.83 -1.21
C VAL A 95 -12.04 -2.40 -0.97
N VAL A 96 -11.32 -1.63 -0.14
CA VAL A 96 -11.60 -0.20 0.09
C VAL A 96 -11.50 0.60 -1.21
N ALA A 97 -10.44 0.38 -1.99
CA ALA A 97 -10.22 1.06 -3.26
C ALA A 97 -11.35 0.77 -4.27
N MET A 98 -11.81 -0.48 -4.36
CA MET A 98 -12.94 -0.85 -5.22
C MET A 98 -14.23 -0.21 -4.74
N GLY A 99 -14.48 -0.17 -3.42
CA GLY A 99 -15.63 0.52 -2.84
C GLY A 99 -15.66 2.01 -3.20
N LEU A 100 -14.50 2.69 -3.11
CA LEU A 100 -14.37 4.09 -3.52
C LEU A 100 -14.59 4.27 -5.04
N ARG A 101 -14.02 3.39 -5.86
CA ARG A 101 -14.19 3.40 -7.32
C ARG A 101 -15.59 3.03 -7.80
N ALA A 102 -16.43 2.42 -6.95
CA ALA A 102 -17.83 2.18 -7.25
C ALA A 102 -18.69 3.46 -7.13
N THR A 103 -18.14 4.55 -6.59
CA THR A 103 -18.83 5.84 -6.45
C THR A 103 -18.59 6.73 -7.67
N ALA A 104 -19.35 7.82 -7.78
CA ALA A 104 -19.14 8.84 -8.82
C ALA A 104 -17.89 9.71 -8.60
N VAL A 105 -17.22 9.61 -7.43
CA VAL A 105 -16.06 10.44 -7.08
C VAL A 105 -14.79 9.99 -7.81
N PHE A 106 -14.64 8.68 -8.00
CA PHE A 106 -13.45 8.09 -8.60
C PHE A 106 -13.81 7.37 -9.89
N HIS A 107 -12.96 7.51 -10.90
CA HIS A 107 -13.23 6.97 -12.23
C HIS A 107 -12.92 5.47 -12.33
N GLY A 108 -13.44 4.85 -13.41
CA GLY A 108 -13.08 3.50 -13.85
C GLY A 108 -13.79 2.33 -13.16
N GLY A 109 -14.65 2.57 -12.17
CA GLY A 109 -15.53 1.55 -11.61
C GLY A 109 -14.83 0.44 -10.81
N ALA A 110 -15.63 -0.46 -10.23
CA ALA A 110 -15.21 -1.62 -9.46
C ALA A 110 -15.22 -2.91 -10.30
N ALA A 111 -14.40 -2.96 -11.36
CA ALA A 111 -14.30 -4.15 -12.20
C ALA A 111 -13.58 -5.30 -11.47
N LEU A 112 -14.17 -6.51 -11.49
CA LEU A 112 -13.59 -7.69 -10.82
C LEU A 112 -12.19 -8.03 -11.34
N THR A 113 -11.97 -7.93 -12.65
CA THR A 113 -10.66 -8.17 -13.27
C THR A 113 -9.60 -7.19 -12.75
N PHE A 114 -9.96 -5.91 -12.61
CA PHE A 114 -9.07 -4.90 -12.05
C PHE A 114 -8.75 -5.19 -10.58
N ALA A 115 -9.73 -5.62 -9.78
CA ALA A 115 -9.51 -6.03 -8.39
C ALA A 115 -8.52 -7.20 -8.27
N VAL A 116 -8.70 -8.25 -9.08
CA VAL A 116 -7.82 -9.43 -9.09
C VAL A 116 -6.39 -9.04 -9.49
N VAL A 117 -6.22 -8.27 -10.56
CA VAL A 117 -4.90 -7.80 -11.01
C VAL A 117 -4.25 -6.90 -9.96
N SER A 118 -5.03 -6.06 -9.28
CA SER A 118 -4.54 -5.20 -8.19
C SER A 118 -4.01 -6.03 -7.02
N VAL A 119 -4.74 -7.05 -6.60
CA VAL A 119 -4.28 -7.97 -5.53
C VAL A 119 -2.97 -8.64 -5.93
N LEU A 120 -2.90 -9.19 -7.14
CA LEU A 120 -1.74 -9.99 -7.57
C LEU A 120 -0.51 -9.12 -7.85
N ILE A 121 -0.62 -8.14 -8.74
CA ILE A 121 0.54 -7.36 -9.20
C ILE A 121 0.92 -6.31 -8.16
N GLY A 122 -0.05 -5.52 -7.68
CA GLY A 122 0.20 -4.55 -6.61
C GLY A 122 0.69 -5.22 -5.33
N GLY A 123 0.11 -6.38 -4.97
CA GLY A 123 0.53 -7.14 -3.80
C GLY A 123 1.94 -7.71 -3.95
N THR A 124 2.31 -8.18 -5.15
CA THR A 124 3.68 -8.63 -5.43
C THR A 124 4.68 -7.49 -5.26
N LEU A 125 4.42 -6.31 -5.84
CA LEU A 125 5.31 -5.16 -5.72
C LEU A 125 5.48 -4.70 -4.27
N LEU A 126 4.39 -4.62 -3.50
CA LEU A 126 4.44 -4.27 -2.09
C LEU A 126 5.19 -5.31 -1.26
N CYS A 127 4.91 -6.61 -1.47
CA CYS A 127 5.61 -7.68 -0.76
C CYS A 127 7.11 -7.71 -1.09
N LEU A 128 7.50 -7.46 -2.35
CA LEU A 128 8.91 -7.37 -2.72
C LEU A 128 9.60 -6.19 -2.02
N TRP A 129 8.98 -5.01 -2.03
CA TRP A 129 9.49 -3.86 -1.29
C TRP A 129 9.62 -4.17 0.21
N ARG A 130 8.57 -4.73 0.82
CA ARG A 130 8.56 -5.05 2.25
C ARG A 130 9.56 -6.14 2.61
N ALA A 131 9.83 -7.10 1.71
CA ALA A 131 10.91 -8.06 1.87
C ALA A 131 12.28 -7.37 1.90
N ILE A 132 12.57 -6.53 0.90
CA ILE A 132 13.83 -5.79 0.82
C ILE A 132 14.02 -4.90 2.05
N ALA A 133 13.01 -4.11 2.39
CA ALA A 133 13.06 -3.22 3.53
C ALA A 133 13.25 -3.98 4.84
N THR A 134 12.59 -5.13 5.01
CA THR A 134 12.83 -6.02 6.16
C THR A 134 14.29 -6.46 6.19
N LEU A 135 14.82 -7.00 5.10
CA LEU A 135 16.19 -7.52 5.06
C LEU A 135 17.27 -6.45 5.28
N VAL A 136 17.00 -5.19 4.91
CA VAL A 136 17.96 -4.08 4.99
C VAL A 136 17.81 -3.25 6.28
N LEU A 137 16.61 -3.16 6.85
CA LEU A 137 16.30 -2.30 7.99
C LEU A 137 16.06 -3.08 9.30
N SER A 138 16.23 -4.40 9.31
CA SER A 138 16.10 -5.25 10.53
C SER A 138 17.24 -5.07 11.50
#